data_AF-A0A847EQ55-F1
#
_entry.id   AF-A0A847EQ55-F1
#
_cell.length_a   1.000
_cell.length_b   1.000
_cell.length_c   1.000
_cell.angle_alpha   90.00
_cell.angle_beta   90.00
_cell.angle_gamma   90.00
#
_symmetry.space_group_name_H-M   'P 1'
#
loop_
_entity.id
_entity.type
_entity.pdbx_description
1 polymer ?
#
loop_
_entity_poly.entity_id
_entity_poly.type
_entity_poly.pdbx_seq_one_letter_code
_entity_poly.pdbx_strand_id
1 'polypeptide(L)' 'MIGGLALLLAFQLVGELVVRLTGLPIPGPVIGMVLCFGWLRWHHPREGAPSVRAADVLVRYLPI' A
#
# COMPACT_ATOMS: atom_id res chain seq x y z
N MET A 1 -10.05 5.53 7.74
CA MET A 1 -8.64 5.98 7.76
C MET A 1 -7.80 5.22 8.80
N ILE A 2 -8.21 5.15 10.06
CA ILE A 2 -7.40 4.55 11.15
C ILE A 2 -7.01 3.09 10.87
N GLY A 3 -7.92 2.27 10.33
CA GLY A 3 -7.63 0.87 10.02
C GLY A 3 -6.50 0.67 8.99
N GLY A 4 -6.42 1.54 7.98
CA GLY A 4 -5.34 1.51 7.00
C GLY A 4 -4.00 1.95 7.60
N LEU A 5 -4.02 2.99 8.44
CA LEU A 5 -2.82 3.46 9.15
C LEU A 5 -2.30 2.42 10.15
N ALA A 6 -3.19 1.75 10.89
CA ALA A 6 -2.82 0.68 11.81
C ALA A 6 -2.18 -0.51 11.08
N LEU A 7 -2.72 -0.89 9.91
CA LEU A 7 -2.14 -1.93 9.08
C LEU A 7 -0.74 -1.54 8.57
N LEU A 8 -0.59 -0.30 8.08
CA LEU A 8 0.70 0.23 7.66
C LEU A 8 1.73 0.21 8.81
N LEU A 9 1.34 0.66 10.01
CA LEU A 9 2.20 0.65 11.19
C LEU A 9 2.61 -0.76 11.60
N ALA A 10 1.69 -1.73 11.52
CA ALA A 10 1.99 -3.14 11.82
C ALA A 10 3.05 -3.69 10.85
N PHE A 11 2.91 -3.44 9.53
CA PHE A 11 3.92 -3.82 8.55
C PHE A 11 5.26 -3.10 8.78
N GLN A 12 5.22 -1.84 9.17
CA GLN A 12 6.42 -1.06 9.50
C GLN A 12 7.20 -1.67 10.68
N LEU A 13 6.48 -2.06 11.73
CA LEU A 13 7.04 -2.74 12.92
C LEU A 13 7.65 -4.10 12.56
N VAL A 14 6.99 -4.88 11.70
CA VAL A 14 7.52 -6.16 11.22
C VAL A 14 8.81 -5.95 10.42
N GLY A 15 8.85 -4.95 9.53
CA GLY A 15 10.06 -4.62 8.77
C GLY A 15 11.23 -4.20 9.66
N GLU A 16 10.97 -3.39 10.68
CA GLU A 16 11.96 -3.00 11.70
C GLU A 16 12.46 -4.21 12.51
N LEU A 17 11.57 -5.13 12.89
CA LEU A 17 11.96 -6.35 13.60
C LEU A 17 12.86 -7.23 12.72
N VAL A 18 12.53 -7.39 11.44
CA VAL A 18 13.35 -8.14 10.49
C VAL A 18 14.73 -7.50 10.34
N VAL A 19 14.82 -6.18 10.15
CA VAL A 19 16.10 -5.46 10.04
C VAL A 19 16.94 -5.64 11.31
N ARG A 20 16.33 -5.49 12.49
CA ARG A 20 17.02 -5.68 13.77
C ARG A 20 17.55 -7.10 13.95
N LEU A 21 16.82 -8.11 13.49
CA LEU A 21 17.23 -9.51 13.60
C LEU A 21 18.27 -9.92 12.55
N THR A 22 18.21 -9.34 11.36
CA THR A 22 19.06 -9.70 10.23
C THR A 22 20.30 -8.80 10.09
N GLY A 23 20.34 -7.68 10.82
CA GLY A 23 21.47 -6.74 10.81
C GLY A 23 21.66 -6.01 9.49
N LEU A 24 20.64 -5.97 8.62
CA LEU A 24 20.76 -5.27 7.34
C LEU A 24 20.94 -3.75 7.55
N PRO A 25 21.82 -3.09 6.78
CA PRO A 25 22.04 -1.64 6.84
C PRO A 25 20.95 -0.86 6.08
N ILE A 26 19.70 -1.31 6.16
CA ILE A 26 18.55 -0.73 5.44
C ILE A 26 17.51 -0.31 6.48
N PRO A 27 16.88 0.87 6.35
CA PRO A 27 15.81 1.26 7.27
C PRO A 27 14.65 0.26 7.25
N GLY A 28 14.27 -0.25 8.43
CA GLY A 28 13.12 -1.14 8.67
C GLY A 28 11.82 -0.78 7.95
N PRO A 29 11.45 0.52 7.86
CA PRO A 29 10.33 1.00 7.05
C PRO A 29 10.30 0.49 5.60
N VAL A 30 11.44 0.37 4.94
CA VAL A 30 11.51 -0.04 3.52
C VAL A 30 11.07 -1.49 3.37
N ILE A 31 11.52 -2.38 4.26
CA ILE A 31 11.09 -3.78 4.30
C ILE A 31 9.59 -3.86 4.60
N GLY A 32 9.10 -3.05 5.54
CA GLY A 32 7.67 -2.95 5.86
C GLY A 32 6.81 -2.54 4.66
N MET A 33 7.28 -1.59 3.85
CA MET A 33 6.59 -1.17 2.63
C MET A 33 6.56 -2.26 1.55
N VAL A 34 7.67 -2.99 1.37
CA VAL A 34 7.72 -4.12 0.41
C VAL A 34 6.75 -5.23 0.83
N LEU A 35 6.70 -5.56 2.13
CA LEU A 35 5.75 -6.53 2.69
C LEU A 35 4.30 -6.05 2.52
N CYS A 36 4.02 -4.80 2.83
CA CYS A 36 2.68 -4.21 2.66
C CYS A 36 2.26 -4.24 1.18
N PHE A 37 3.17 -3.93 0.26
CA PHE A 37 2.90 -3.99 -1.18
C PHE A 37 2.63 -5.41 -1.67
N GLY A 38 3.43 -6.39 -1.24
CA GLY A 38 3.19 -7.80 -1.53
C GLY A 38 1.84 -8.28 -0.98
N TRP A 39 1.51 -7.86 0.24
CA TRP A 39 0.22 -8.12 0.86
C TRP A 39 -0.94 -7.48 0.08
N LEU A 40 -0.81 -6.23 -0.37
CA LEU A 40 -1.84 -5.55 -1.16
C LEU A 40 -2.03 -6.16 -2.55
N ARG A 41 -0.95 -6.66 -3.15
CA ARG A 41 -1.01 -7.38 -4.43
C ARG A 41 -1.71 -8.73 -4.29
N TRP A 42 -1.48 -9.41 -3.17
CA TRP A 42 -2.15 -10.67 -2.85
C TRP A 42 -3.63 -10.45 -2.49
N HIS A 43 -3.89 -9.45 -1.66
CA HIS A 43 -5.22 -8.95 -1.33
C HIS A 43 -5.68 -8.01 -2.44
N HIS A 44 -5.95 -8.57 -3.62
CA HIS A 44 -6.54 -7.84 -4.74
C HIS A 44 -7.69 -6.97 -4.23
N PRO A 45 -7.54 -5.64 -4.17
CA PRO A 45 -8.61 -4.78 -3.74
C PRO A 45 -9.73 -4.98 -4.76
N ARG A 46 -10.90 -5.42 -4.29
CA ARG A 46 -12.07 -5.62 -5.14
C ARG A 46 -12.28 -4.34 -5.94
N GLU A 47 -12.29 -4.52 -7.26
CA GLU A 47 -12.47 -3.51 -8.29
C GLU A 47 -13.85 -2.85 -8.12
N GLY A 48 -13.91 -1.86 -7.24
CA GLY A 48 -15.10 -1.04 -6.98
C GLY A 48 -14.72 0.40 -6.67
N ALA A 49 -13.50 0.80 -7.03
CA ALA A 49 -13.00 2.13 -6.77
C ALA A 49 -13.79 3.14 -7.62
N PRO A 50 -14.37 4.19 -7.01
CA PRO A 50 -15.06 5.28 -7.72
C PRO A 50 -14.15 6.04 -8.70
N SER A 51 -12.84 5.76 -8.69
CA SER A 51 -11.82 6.31 -9.59
C SER A 51 -12.06 5.95 -11.06
N VAL A 52 -12.54 4.74 -11.36
CA VAL A 52 -12.89 4.37 -12.76
C VAL A 52 -14.07 5.20 -13.24
N ARG A 53 -15.07 5.41 -12.38
CA ARG A 53 -16.24 6.24 -12.70
C ARG A 53 -15.88 7.72 -12.84
N ALA A 54 -14.94 8.22 -12.04
CA ALA A 54 -14.46 9.60 -12.16
C ALA A 54 -13.64 9.82 -13.44
N ALA A 55 -12.84 8.82 -13.85
CA ALA A 55 -12.13 8.86 -15.13
C ALA A 55 -13.11 8.87 -16.31
N ASP A 56 -14.15 8.03 -16.28
CA ASP A 56 -15.22 8.04 -17.29
C ASP A 56 -15.94 9.38 -17.38
N VAL A 57 -16.22 10.00 -16.23
CA VAL A 57 -16.87 11.33 -16.19
C VAL A 57 -15.96 12.40 -16.77
N LEU A 58 -14.67 12.41 -16.43
CA LEU A 58 -13.69 13.36 -16.96
C LEU A 58 -13.47 13.20 -18.47
N VAL A 59 -13.39 11.96 -18.96
CA VAL A 59 -13.29 11.67 -20.39
C VAL A 59 -14.55 12.14 -21.13
N ARG A 60 -15.73 12.01 -20.52
CA ARG A 60 -16.99 12.52 -21.10
C ARG A 60 -17.05 14.04 -21.26
N TYR A 61 -16.29 14.79 -20.46
CA TYR A 61 -16.21 16.25 -20.52
C TYR A 61 -14.99 16.77 -21.26
N LEU A 62 -14.06 15.89 -21.67
CA LEU A 62 -12.99 16.26 -22.58
C LEU A 62 -13.52 16.15 -24.02
N PRO A 63 -13.66 17.28 -24.74
CA PRO A 63 -13.99 17.26 -26.15
C PRO A 63 -12.70 16.98 -26.92
N ILE A 64 -12.32 15.70 -27.02
CA ILE A 64 -11.33 15.22 -27.99
C ILE A 64 -12.03 14.39 -29.06
#